data_AF-A0A7R9I4Z4-F1
#
_entry.id   AF-A0A7R9I4Z4-F1
#
_cell.length_a   1.000
_cell.length_b   1.000
_cell.length_c   1.000
_cell.angle_alpha   90.00
_cell.angle_beta   90.00
_cell.angle_gamma   90.00
#
_symmetry.space_group_name_H-M   'P 1'
#
loop_
_entity.id
_entity.type
_entity.pdbx_description
1 polymer ?
#
loop_
_entity_poly.entity_id
_entity_poly.type
_entity_poly.pdbx_seq_one_letter_code
_entity_poly.pdbx_strand_id
1 'polypeptide(L)'
;MMRVSTVVAIVAAAFFLVGVVQSQNDALVASLEPTVDGNEKGGFARRKDVKPDMYSLHIVSNIQYRYATTVVTSRVANRANTSQEVIFTVVLPETAFISGFLM
;
A
#
# COMPACT_ATOMS: atom_id res chain seq x y z
N MET A 1 -26.97 -30.74 40.41
CA MET A 1 -27.67 -30.45 39.14
C MET A 1 -27.32 -29.02 38.74
N MET A 2 -26.31 -28.83 37.89
CA MET A 2 -25.85 -27.49 37.48
C MET A 2 -26.89 -26.81 36.59
N ARG A 3 -27.11 -25.51 36.79
CA ARG A 3 -28.09 -24.73 36.03
C ARG A 3 -27.67 -24.63 34.57
N VAL A 4 -28.62 -24.80 33.65
CA VAL A 4 -28.40 -24.77 32.18
C VAL A 4 -27.65 -23.51 31.74
N SER A 5 -27.88 -22.38 32.40
CA SER A 5 -27.15 -21.11 32.18
C SER A 5 -25.62 -21.24 32.37
N THR A 6 -25.17 -22.02 33.36
CA THR A 6 -23.73 -22.20 33.64
C THR A 6 -23.07 -23.07 32.57
N VAL A 7 -23.78 -24.09 32.07
CA VAL A 7 -23.27 -24.96 30.98
C VAL A 7 -23.17 -24.19 29.67
N VAL A 8 -24.15 -23.35 29.35
CA VAL A 8 -24.14 -22.49 28.16
C VAL A 8 -22.99 -21.46 28.20
N ALA A 9 -22.71 -20.86 29.37
CA ALA A 9 -21.61 -19.93 29.54
C ALA A 9 -20.22 -20.60 29.36
N ILE A 10 -20.04 -21.83 29.85
CA ILE A 10 -18.79 -22.58 29.70
C ILE A 10 -18.56 -23.01 28.25
N VAL A 11 -19.60 -23.44 27.53
CA VAL A 11 -19.51 -23.81 26.11
C VAL A 11 -19.20 -22.58 25.24
N ALA A 12 -19.80 -21.41 25.54
CA ALA A 12 -19.47 -20.17 24.85
C ALA A 12 -18.02 -19.72 25.08
N ALA A 13 -17.50 -19.86 26.30
CA ALA A 13 -16.11 -19.51 26.63
C ALA A 13 -15.09 -20.44 25.95
N ALA A 14 -15.40 -21.73 25.79
CA ALA A 14 -14.54 -22.68 25.10
C ALA A 14 -14.48 -22.43 23.59
N PHE A 15 -15.59 -22.01 22.97
CA PHE A 15 -15.62 -21.66 21.54
C PHE A 15 -14.88 -20.35 21.22
N PHE A 16 -14.82 -19.41 22.17
CA PHE A 16 -14.04 -18.17 22.01
C PHE A 16 -12.52 -18.40 22.02
N LEU A 17 -12.03 -19.51 22.58
CA LEU A 17 -10.61 -19.84 22.64
C LEU A 17 -10.09 -20.60 21.41
N VAL A 18 -10.98 -21.22 20.63
CA VAL A 18 -10.61 -22.00 19.43
C VAL A 18 -10.70 -21.18 18.13
N GLY A 19 -11.39 -20.03 18.16
CA GLY A 19 -11.74 -19.24 16.98
C GLY A 19 -10.72 -18.24 16.45
N VAL A 20 -9.44 -18.25 16.86
CA VAL A 20 -8.41 -17.39 16.26
C VAL A 20 -7.18 -18.23 15.88
N VAL A 21 -7.32 -18.97 14.79
CA VAL A 21 -6.21 -19.42 13.94
C VAL A 21 -6.39 -18.71 12.60
N GLN A 22 -5.62 -17.63 12.37
CA GLN A 22 -5.14 -17.17 11.07
C GLN A 22 -3.83 -16.43 11.35
N SER A 23 -2.68 -17.06 11.09
CA SER A 23 -1.94 -17.00 9.82
C SER A 23 -1.22 -15.66 9.64
N GLN A 24 0.11 -15.75 9.56
CA GLN A 24 1.06 -14.66 9.47
C GLN A 24 0.68 -13.66 8.38
N ASN A 25 0.38 -12.42 8.77
CA ASN A 25 0.49 -11.28 7.88
C ASN A 25 1.84 -10.62 8.16
N ASP A 26 2.76 -10.86 7.23
CA ASP A 26 4.00 -10.10 7.09
C ASP A 26 3.67 -8.62 6.82
N ALA A 27 4.46 -7.75 7.44
CA ALA A 27 4.66 -6.34 7.11
C ALA A 27 3.45 -5.37 7.18
N LEU A 28 2.95 -5.12 8.39
CA LEU A 28 2.56 -3.76 8.77
C LEU A 28 3.73 -3.14 9.54
N VAL A 29 4.66 -2.54 8.81
CA VAL A 29 5.67 -1.66 9.41
C VAL A 29 4.91 -0.54 10.11
N ALA A 30 4.91 -0.60 11.43
CA ALA A 30 4.32 0.36 12.33
C ALA A 30 4.72 1.78 11.90
N SER A 31 3.71 2.62 11.71
CA SER A 31 3.90 4.06 11.67
C SER A 31 4.61 4.48 12.96
N LEU A 32 5.86 4.94 12.83
CA LEU A 32 6.56 5.61 13.92
C LEU A 32 5.89 6.98 14.10
N GLU A 33 4.84 7.04 14.91
CA GLU A 33 4.45 8.28 15.58
C GLU A 33 5.41 8.47 16.77
N PRO A 34 6.29 9.49 16.77
CA PRO A 34 7.07 9.77 17.96
C PRO A 34 6.18 10.48 18.98
N THR A 35 5.86 9.80 20.07
CA THR A 35 5.38 10.46 21.30
C THR A 35 6.57 11.16 21.95
N VAL A 36 6.64 12.49 21.83
CA VAL A 36 7.59 13.31 22.58
C VAL A 36 6.80 14.40 23.31
N ASP A 37 6.47 14.08 24.56
CA ASP A 37 6.17 15.07 25.60
C ASP A 37 7.48 15.71 26.04
N GLY A 38 7.59 17.03 25.89
CA GLY A 38 8.76 17.78 26.36
C GLY A 38 8.95 19.12 25.66
N ASN A 39 8.68 20.19 26.38
CA ASN A 39 8.88 21.59 26.02
C ASN A 39 10.35 21.89 25.61
N GLU A 40 10.58 22.21 24.33
CA GLU A 40 11.83 22.81 23.84
C GLU A 40 11.55 24.01 22.92
N LYS A 41 12.05 25.18 23.34
CA LYS A 41 12.11 26.40 22.54
C LYS A 41 13.26 26.28 21.53
N GLY A 42 12.91 26.02 20.27
CA GLY A 42 13.85 26.05 19.15
C GLY A 42 13.12 25.77 17.85
N GLY A 43 12.57 26.82 17.21
CA GLY A 43 11.78 26.70 15.99
C GLY A 43 12.62 26.33 14.76
N PHE A 44 13.07 25.08 14.66
CA PHE A 44 13.43 24.49 13.38
C PHE A 44 12.13 24.10 12.69
N ALA A 45 11.68 24.93 11.75
CA ALA A 45 10.57 24.61 10.88
C ALA A 45 10.83 23.22 10.25
N ARG A 46 9.99 22.24 10.59
CA ARG A 46 10.05 20.89 10.04
C ARG A 46 10.02 21.00 8.52
N ARG A 47 11.13 20.70 7.85
CA ARG A 47 11.20 20.72 6.38
C ARG A 47 10.16 19.71 5.91
N LYS A 48 9.11 20.22 5.26
CA LYS A 48 8.04 19.36 4.76
C LYS A 48 8.63 18.57 3.59
N ASP A 49 8.79 17.26 3.77
CA ASP A 49 9.28 16.40 2.68
C ASP A 49 8.25 16.43 1.55
N VAL A 50 8.61 17.14 0.47
CA VAL A 50 7.78 17.28 -0.71
C VAL A 50 7.91 15.99 -1.50
N LYS A 51 6.87 15.14 -1.52
CA LYS A 51 6.88 13.90 -2.30
C LYS A 51 6.85 14.18 -3.81
N PRO A 52 7.35 13.25 -4.67
CA PRO A 52 7.17 13.37 -6.11
C PRO A 52 5.68 13.35 -6.44
N ASP A 53 5.28 14.10 -7.46
CA ASP A 53 3.90 14.15 -7.90
C ASP A 53 3.74 13.57 -9.30
N MET A 54 2.67 12.80 -9.49
CA MET A 54 2.31 12.18 -10.77
C MET A 54 1.40 13.12 -11.54
N TYR A 55 1.90 13.70 -12.63
CA TYR A 55 1.10 14.58 -13.50
C TYR A 55 0.05 13.83 -14.30
N SER A 56 0.43 12.68 -14.86
CA SER A 56 -0.45 11.93 -15.75
C SER A 56 -0.04 10.46 -15.84
N LEU A 57 -1.03 9.59 -15.89
CA LEU A 57 -0.90 8.20 -16.29
C LEU A 57 -1.89 7.93 -17.42
N HIS A 58 -1.40 7.80 -18.65
CA HIS A 58 -2.21 7.51 -19.82
C HIS A 58 -1.97 6.08 -20.27
N ILE A 59 -3.07 5.35 -20.47
CA ILE A 59 -3.05 3.98 -20.99
C ILE A 59 -3.93 3.98 -22.23
N VAL A 60 -3.32 3.72 -23.39
CA VAL A 60 -4.02 3.70 -24.67
C VAL A 60 -3.80 2.34 -25.30
N SER A 61 -4.90 1.65 -25.61
CA SER A 61 -4.87 0.38 -26.32
C SER A 61 -5.52 0.53 -27.69
N ASN A 62 -4.76 0.28 -28.74
CA ASN A 62 -5.25 0.22 -30.10
C ASN A 62 -5.49 -1.24 -30.47
N ILE A 63 -6.74 -1.61 -30.77
CA ILE A 63 -7.15 -2.98 -31.07
C ILE A 63 -7.57 -3.07 -32.54
N GLN A 64 -6.80 -3.79 -33.34
CA GLN A 64 -7.06 -3.98 -34.78
C GLN A 64 -6.68 -5.40 -35.19
N TYR A 65 -7.50 -6.03 -36.06
CA TYR A 65 -7.22 -7.35 -36.64
C TYR A 65 -6.85 -8.45 -35.63
N ARG A 66 -7.42 -8.39 -34.41
CA ARG A 66 -7.14 -9.26 -33.25
C ARG A 66 -5.80 -9.02 -32.53
N TYR A 67 -5.09 -7.95 -32.86
CA TYR A 67 -3.90 -7.48 -32.15
C TYR A 67 -4.23 -6.27 -31.29
N ALA A 68 -3.69 -6.23 -30.08
CA ALA A 68 -3.79 -5.10 -29.16
C ALA A 68 -2.39 -4.50 -28.92
N THR A 69 -2.21 -3.24 -29.31
CA THR A 69 -1.00 -2.47 -28.99
C THR A 69 -1.33 -1.51 -27.85
N THR A 70 -0.78 -1.78 -26.67
CA THR A 70 -0.97 -0.94 -25.48
C THR A 70 0.26 -0.08 -25.24
N VAL A 71 0.05 1.24 -25.17
CA VAL A 71 1.07 2.22 -24.79
C VAL A 71 0.72 2.76 -23.41
N VAL A 72 1.66 2.65 -22.48
CA VAL A 72 1.56 3.20 -21.13
C VAL A 72 2.51 4.38 -21.02
N THR A 73 1.99 5.54 -20.65
CA THR A 73 2.77 6.78 -20.50
C THR A 73 2.55 7.35 -19.10
N SER A 74 3.61 7.38 -18.30
CA SER A 74 3.62 8.02 -16.97
C SER A 74 4.46 9.29 -17.00
N ARG A 75 3.99 10.35 -16.36
CA ARG A 75 4.74 11.59 -16.16
C ARG A 75 4.75 11.92 -14.68
N VAL A 76 5.95 11.98 -14.12
CA VAL A 76 6.19 12.25 -12.70
C VAL A 76 7.19 13.40 -12.59
N ALA A 77 6.99 14.30 -11.62
CA ALA A 77 8.01 15.27 -11.27
C ALA A 77 8.32 15.28 -9.79
N ASN A 78 9.62 15.38 -9.53
CA ASN A 78 10.13 15.78 -8.25
C ASN A 78 10.03 17.31 -8.12
N ARG A 79 9.22 17.78 -7.18
CA ARG A 79 9.11 19.22 -6.86
C ARG A 79 9.96 19.64 -5.66
N ALA A 80 10.71 18.71 -5.07
CA ALA A 80 11.63 19.02 -4.01
C ALA A 80 12.96 19.56 -4.56
N ASN A 81 13.70 20.24 -3.70
CA ASN A 81 15.06 20.70 -4.00
C ASN A 81 16.12 19.61 -3.73
N THR A 82 15.70 18.37 -3.50
CA THR A 82 16.54 17.21 -3.23
C THR A 82 16.19 16.10 -4.19
N SER A 83 17.15 15.27 -4.59
CA SER A 83 16.89 14.10 -5.42
C SER A 83 15.97 13.12 -4.69
N GLN A 84 15.04 12.52 -5.43
CA GLN A 84 14.07 11.54 -4.92
C GLN A 84 13.94 10.39 -5.89
N GLU A 85 13.78 9.19 -5.34
CA GLU A 85 13.54 7.97 -6.10
C GLU A 85 12.07 7.88 -6.53
N VAL A 86 11.85 7.38 -7.74
CA VAL A 86 10.52 7.09 -8.29
C VAL A 86 10.51 5.69 -8.88
N ILE A 87 9.41 4.97 -8.66
CA ILE A 87 9.25 3.59 -9.13
C ILE A 87 8.09 3.54 -10.11
N PHE A 88 8.36 2.98 -11.30
CA PHE A 88 7.33 2.68 -12.28
C PHE A 88 7.09 1.16 -12.31
N THR A 89 5.88 0.74 -11.95
CA THR A 89 5.48 -0.68 -11.93
C THR A 89 4.22 -0.86 -12.76
N VAL A 90 4.24 -1.86 -13.64
CA VAL A 90 3.08 -2.25 -14.45
C VAL A 90 2.96 -3.77 -14.46
N VAL A 91 1.73 -4.27 -14.36
CA VAL A 91 1.42 -5.69 -14.58
C VAL A 91 0.95 -5.84 -16.01
N LEU A 92 1.64 -6.67 -16.78
CA LEU A 92 1.26 -7.01 -18.14
C LEU A 92 0.44 -8.30 -18.14
N PRO A 93 -0.51 -8.47 -19.08
CA PRO A 93 -1.12 -9.77 -19.34
C PRO A 93 -0.04 -10.82 -19.66
N GLU A 94 -0.23 -12.05 -19.21
CA GLU A 94 0.76 -13.14 -19.39
C GLU A 94 1.10 -13.41 -20.87
N THR A 95 0.15 -13.11 -21.77
CA THR A 95 0.29 -13.31 -23.22
C THR A 95 0.84 -12.09 -23.96
N ALA A 96 1.04 -10.95 -23.26
CA ALA A 96 1.58 -9.74 -23.85
C ALA A 96 3.12 -9.78 -23.85
N PHE A 97 3.73 -9.04 -24.77
CA PHE A 97 5.16 -8.82 -24.82
C PHE A 97 5.48 -7.32 -24.89
N ILE A 98 6.67 -6.94 -24.40
CA ILE A 98 7.14 -5.56 -24.48
C ILE A 98 7.81 -5.35 -25.84
N SER A 99 7.26 -4.44 -26.64
CA SER A 99 7.84 -4.06 -27.93
C SER A 99 8.85 -2.91 -27.84
N GLY A 100 8.81 -2.11 -26.76
CA GLY A 100 9.71 -0.99 -26.56
C GLY A 100 9.53 -0.32 -25.20
N PHE A 101 10.57 0.36 -24.74
CA PHE A 101 10.59 1.04 -23.46
C PHE A 101 11.38 2.36 -23.58
N LEU A 102 10.81 3.45 -23.07
CA LEU A 102 11.36 4.80 -23.13
C LEU A 102 11.17 5.47 -21.76
N MET A 103 12.19 6.20 -21.30
CA MET A 103 12.19 6.99 -20.06
C MET A 103 12.43 8.46 -20.37
#